data_AF-A0A920HTL8-F1
#
_entry.id   AF-A0A920HTL8-F1
#
_cell.length_a   1.000
_cell.length_b   1.000
_cell.length_c   1.000
_cell.angle_alpha   90.00
_cell.angle_beta   90.00
_cell.angle_gamma   90.00
#
_symmetry.space_group_name_H-M   'P 1'
#
loop_
_entity.id
_entity.type
_entity.pdbx_description
1 polymer ?
#
loop_
_entity_poly.entity_id
_entity_poly.type
_entity_poly.pdbx_seq_one_letter_code
_entity_poly.pdbx_strand_id
1 'polypeptide(L)'
;MNYKSYFTILICMILCSCETDFDVTASYKDTMVVYGLLDPTQELQSIRINKSYLGREDAVTMGENYDSIQYPVDDLEVSIYVGNDTSNRFYLTADTIEKKR
;
A
#
# COMPACT_ATOMS: atom_id res chain seq x y z
N MET A 1 -47.97 -39.30 -8.55
CA MET A 1 -47.05 -38.18 -8.88
C MET A 1 -46.69 -37.47 -7.58
N ASN A 2 -45.43 -37.62 -7.14
CA ASN A 2 -44.99 -37.31 -5.78
C ASN A 2 -44.66 -35.82 -5.61
N TYR A 3 -45.65 -34.94 -5.74
CA TYR A 3 -45.52 -33.48 -5.60
C TYR A 3 -44.91 -33.06 -4.24
N LYS A 4 -45.12 -33.86 -3.19
CA LYS A 4 -44.45 -33.68 -1.88
C LYS A 4 -42.92 -33.72 -2.00
N SER A 5 -42.36 -34.61 -2.82
CA SER A 5 -40.91 -34.71 -3.01
C SER A 5 -40.34 -33.49 -3.75
N TYR A 6 -41.07 -32.99 -4.75
CA TYR A 6 -40.69 -31.77 -5.48
C TYR A 6 -40.74 -30.52 -4.59
N PHE A 7 -41.73 -30.44 -3.69
CA PHE A 7 -41.84 -29.34 -2.73
C PHE A 7 -40.68 -29.31 -1.74
N THR A 8 -40.24 -30.49 -1.25
CA THR A 8 -39.06 -30.61 -0.38
C THR A 8 -37.77 -30.18 -1.09
N ILE A 9 -37.60 -30.55 -2.36
CA ILE A 9 -36.44 -30.15 -3.16
C ILE A 9 -36.41 -28.63 -3.40
N LEU A 10 -37.56 -28.02 -3.70
CA LEU A 10 -37.69 -26.57 -3.88
C LEU A 10 -37.31 -25.79 -2.61
N ILE A 11 -37.74 -26.28 -1.43
CA ILE A 11 -37.40 -25.66 -0.14
C ILE A 11 -35.90 -25.75 0.16
N CYS A 12 -35.24 -26.86 -0.15
CA CYS A 12 -33.79 -26.98 0.01
C CYS A 12 -33.00 -26.00 -0.88
N MET A 13 -33.48 -25.69 -2.10
CA MET A 13 -32.80 -24.71 -2.97
C MET A 13 -32.84 -23.29 -2.43
N ILE A 14 -33.90 -22.91 -1.70
CA ILE A 14 -34.04 -21.56 -1.13
C ILE A 14 -33.13 -21.37 0.09
N LEU A 15 -32.77 -22.46 0.79
CA LEU A 15 -31.91 -22.42 1.98
C LEU A 15 -30.40 -22.47 1.66
N CYS A 16 -30.01 -22.81 0.42
CA CYS A 16 -28.63 -22.69 -0.07
C CYS A 16 -28.37 -21.27 -0.60
N SER A 17 -28.25 -20.28 0.30
CA SER A 17 -27.69 -18.98 -0.05
C SER A 17 -26.16 -19.03 0.12
N CYS A 18 -25.41 -18.57 -0.89
CA CYS A 18 -23.97 -18.42 -0.80
C CYS A 18 -23.67 -17.07 -0.13
N GLU A 19 -22.85 -17.03 0.92
CA GLU A 19 -22.39 -15.75 1.49
C GLU A 19 -21.61 -14.98 0.42
N THR A 20 -21.97 -13.73 0.20
CA THR A 20 -21.33 -12.85 -0.79
C THR A 20 -20.29 -11.92 -0.17
N ASP A 21 -19.96 -12.13 1.11
CA ASP A 21 -18.99 -11.29 1.82
C ASP A 21 -17.58 -11.63 1.35
N PHE A 22 -17.18 -10.96 0.27
CA PHE A 22 -15.86 -11.06 -0.31
C PHE A 22 -15.03 -9.85 0.12
N ASP A 23 -13.96 -10.11 0.87
CA ASP A 23 -12.98 -9.09 1.15
C ASP A 23 -12.12 -8.84 -0.10
N VAL A 24 -12.29 -7.64 -0.68
CA VAL A 24 -11.50 -7.18 -1.82
C VAL A 24 -10.09 -6.78 -1.41
N THR A 25 -9.83 -6.66 -0.10
CA THR A 25 -8.52 -6.33 0.45
C THR A 25 -7.84 -7.59 0.98
N ALA A 26 -6.53 -7.69 0.73
CA ALA A 26 -5.69 -8.66 1.41
C ALA A 26 -5.27 -8.14 2.79
N SER A 27 -4.64 -8.99 3.60
CA SER A 27 -3.99 -8.52 4.83
C SER A 27 -2.93 -7.47 4.52
N TYR A 28 -2.87 -6.41 5.33
CA TYR A 28 -1.88 -5.35 5.18
C TYR A 28 -0.45 -5.92 5.21
N LYS A 29 0.39 -5.43 4.31
CA LYS A 29 1.82 -5.72 4.28
C LYS A 29 2.59 -4.42 4.12
N ASP A 30 3.54 -4.20 5.02
CA ASP A 30 4.45 -3.05 4.92
C ASP A 30 5.26 -3.15 3.62
N THR A 31 4.96 -2.25 2.69
CA THR A 31 5.58 -2.17 1.38
C THR A 31 6.10 -0.76 1.17
N MET A 32 7.42 -0.66 1.03
CA MET A 32 8.11 0.60 0.77
C MET A 32 7.95 1.02 -0.68
N VAL A 33 7.64 2.30 -0.90
CA VAL A 33 7.56 2.92 -2.22
C VAL A 33 8.59 4.03 -2.29
N VAL A 34 9.56 3.89 -3.20
CA VAL A 34 10.70 4.81 -3.36
C VAL A 34 10.60 5.53 -4.69
N TYR A 35 10.64 6.86 -4.66
CA TYR A 35 10.67 7.72 -5.84
C TYR A 35 11.94 8.57 -5.84
N GLY A 36 12.69 8.54 -6.93
CA GLY A 36 13.80 9.45 -7.18
C GLY A 36 13.63 10.10 -8.55
N LEU A 37 13.50 11.42 -8.58
CA LEU A 37 13.56 12.19 -9.82
C LEU A 37 14.93 12.84 -9.89
N LEU A 38 15.80 12.27 -10.71
CA LEU A 38 17.17 12.76 -10.85
C LEU A 38 17.23 13.80 -11.96
N ASP A 39 17.63 15.03 -11.61
CA ASP A 39 17.80 16.13 -12.55
C ASP A 39 19.25 16.63 -12.53
N PRO A 40 20.06 16.40 -13.59
CA PRO A 40 21.46 16.81 -13.61
C PRO A 40 21.67 18.33 -13.56
N THR A 41 20.62 19.14 -13.73
CA THR A 41 20.68 20.61 -13.63
C THR A 41 20.51 21.12 -12.20
N GLN A 42 20.06 20.28 -11.26
CA GLN A 42 19.84 20.65 -9.87
C GLN A 42 21.03 20.25 -8.99
N GLU A 43 21.44 21.15 -8.11
CA GLU A 43 22.51 20.89 -7.14
C GLU A 43 22.08 19.87 -6.07
N LEU A 44 20.82 19.94 -5.63
CA LEU A 44 20.24 19.04 -4.63
C LEU A 44 19.31 18.03 -5.29
N GLN A 45 19.61 16.75 -5.09
CA GLN A 45 18.73 15.65 -5.47
C GLN A 45 17.99 15.15 -4.24
N SER A 46 16.69 14.92 -4.36
CA SER A 46 15.86 14.39 -3.27
C SER A 46 15.24 13.07 -3.68
N ILE A 47 15.19 12.14 -2.73
CA ILE A 47 14.52 10.85 -2.87
C ILE A 47 13.38 10.83 -1.86
N ARG A 48 12.18 10.48 -2.32
CA ARG A 48 11.00 10.34 -1.47
C ARG A 48 10.73 8.88 -1.19
N ILE A 49 10.57 8.54 0.09
CA ILE A 49 10.27 7.19 0.56
C ILE A 49 8.96 7.25 1.33
N ASN A 50 7.99 6.43 0.92
CA ASN A 50 6.66 6.35 1.52
C ASN A 50 6.30 4.89 1.83
N LYS A 51 5.33 4.69 2.73
CA LYS A 51 4.62 3.43 2.95
C LYS A 51 3.47 3.30 1.96
N SER A 52 3.22 2.08 1.47
CA SER A 52 1.94 1.77 0.84
C SER A 52 0.84 1.71 1.90
N TYR A 53 -0.37 2.11 1.52
CA TYR A 53 -1.58 1.95 2.32
C TYR A 53 -2.54 0.95 1.64
N LEU A 54 -3.29 0.21 2.45
CA LEU A 54 -4.33 -0.72 2.00
C LEU A 54 -5.52 -0.60 2.94
N GLY A 55 -6.70 -0.38 2.38
CA GLY A 55 -7.93 -0.20 3.14
C GLY A 55 -9.14 -0.14 2.22
N ARG A 56 -10.31 0.09 2.83
CA ARG A 56 -11.60 0.06 2.14
C ARG A 56 -12.05 1.42 1.58
N GLU A 57 -11.37 2.48 2.00
CA GLU A 57 -11.64 3.84 1.52
C GLU A 57 -11.01 4.06 0.14
N ASP A 58 -11.31 5.19 -0.50
CA ASP A 58 -10.66 5.55 -1.75
C ASP A 58 -9.21 6.02 -1.53
N ALA A 59 -8.41 5.97 -2.59
CA ALA A 59 -6.99 6.28 -2.53
C ALA A 59 -6.70 7.74 -2.16
N VAL A 60 -7.61 8.67 -2.46
CA VAL A 60 -7.43 10.08 -2.10
C VAL A 60 -7.58 10.22 -0.59
N THR A 61 -8.69 9.72 -0.03
CA THR A 61 -8.96 9.79 1.41
C THR A 61 -7.88 9.09 2.24
N MET A 62 -7.47 7.88 1.85
CA MET A 62 -6.40 7.17 2.57
C MET A 62 -5.04 7.87 2.44
N GLY A 63 -4.79 8.53 1.31
CA GLY A 63 -3.57 9.29 1.05
C GLY A 63 -3.49 10.63 1.78
N GLU A 64 -4.55 11.08 2.44
CA GLU A 64 -4.52 12.33 3.24
C GLU A 64 -3.84 12.13 4.60
N ASN A 65 -3.86 10.91 5.14
CA ASN A 65 -3.27 10.62 6.44
C ASN A 65 -1.75 10.44 6.32
N TYR A 66 -1.02 11.54 6.54
CA TYR A 66 0.45 11.61 6.47
C TYR A 66 1.15 10.54 7.31
N ASP A 67 0.70 10.32 8.54
CA ASP A 67 1.32 9.37 9.49
C ASP A 67 1.16 7.91 9.01
N SER A 68 0.14 7.64 8.20
CA SER A 68 -0.12 6.30 7.65
C SER A 68 0.70 6.00 6.39
N ILE A 69 1.12 7.04 5.67
CA ILE A 69 1.79 6.89 4.36
C ILE A 69 3.29 7.19 4.42
N GLN A 70 3.82 7.57 5.59
CA GLN A 70 5.24 7.88 5.76
C GLN A 70 5.90 7.06 6.87
N TYR A 71 7.19 6.82 6.69
CA TYR A 71 8.02 6.29 7.75
C TYR A 71 8.47 7.44 8.66
N PRO A 72 8.48 7.22 9.98
CA PRO A 72 9.24 8.08 10.89
C PRO A 72 10.69 8.19 10.43
N VAL A 73 11.29 9.36 10.63
CA VAL A 73 12.68 9.63 10.22
C VAL A 73 13.66 8.66 10.89
N ASP A 74 13.43 8.34 12.16
CA ASP A 74 14.29 7.47 12.96
C ASP A 74 14.14 5.98 12.61
N ASP A 75 13.13 5.61 11.82
CA ASP A 75 12.85 4.22 11.43
C ASP A 75 13.57 3.81 10.12
N LEU A 76 14.23 4.75 9.44
CA LEU A 76 14.88 4.51 8.14
C LEU A 76 16.37 4.85 8.17
N GLU A 77 17.18 3.89 7.73
CA GLU A 77 18.56 4.13 7.31
C GLU A 77 18.63 3.99 5.78
N VAL A 78 19.02 5.07 5.10
CA VAL A 78 19.01 5.13 3.63
C VAL A 78 20.40 5.43 3.11
N SER A 79 20.84 4.63 2.15
CA SER A 79 22.12 4.83 1.48
C SER A 79 22.04 4.41 0.02
N ILE A 80 22.73 5.13 -0.84
CA ILE A 80 22.91 4.80 -2.26
C ILE A 80 24.33 4.29 -2.49
N TYR A 81 24.51 3.44 -3.50
CA TYR A 81 25.83 2.94 -3.92
C TYR A 81 26.02 3.14 -5.42
N VAL A 82 27.26 3.32 -5.84
CA VAL A 82 27.61 3.61 -7.25
C VAL A 82 28.05 2.31 -7.94
N GLY A 83 27.33 1.91 -8.98
CA GLY A 83 27.61 0.68 -9.73
C GLY A 83 27.28 -0.59 -8.93
N ASN A 84 28.13 -1.61 -9.04
CA ASN A 84 27.97 -2.88 -8.31
C ASN A 84 28.81 -2.95 -7.03
N ASP A 85 29.54 -1.88 -6.70
CA ASP A 85 30.39 -1.85 -5.53
C ASP A 85 29.60 -1.35 -4.31
N THR A 86 29.31 -2.27 -3.39
CA THR A 86 28.58 -1.97 -2.16
C THR A 86 29.45 -1.31 -1.09
N SER A 87 30.77 -1.18 -1.30
CA SER A 87 31.68 -0.50 -0.38
C SER A 87 31.63 1.02 -0.51
N ASN A 88 31.28 1.53 -1.70
CA ASN A 88 31.17 2.96 -1.96
C ASN A 88 29.73 3.44 -1.74
N ARG A 89 29.36 3.64 -0.47
CA ARG A 89 28.01 4.07 -0.06
C ARG A 89 27.98 5.54 0.33
N PHE A 90 26.93 6.23 -0.09
CA PHE A 90 26.59 7.57 0.38
C PHE A 90 25.33 7.49 1.22
N TYR A 91 25.44 7.84 2.50
CA TYR A 91 24.30 7.92 3.41
C TYR A 91 23.49 9.18 3.11
N LEU A 92 22.18 9.02 2.99
CA LEU A 92 21.28 10.14 2.77
C LEU A 92 20.87 10.73 4.12
N THR A 93 20.77 12.06 4.16
CA THR A 93 20.19 12.75 5.31
C THR A 93 18.69 12.87 5.11
N ALA A 94 17.91 12.47 6.11
CA ALA A 94 16.47 12.67 6.08
C ALA A 94 16.14 14.16 6.20
N ASP A 95 15.19 14.61 5.40
CA ASP A 95 14.69 15.97 5.44
C ASP A 95 13.16 15.97 5.41
N THR A 96 12.55 16.92 6.10
CA THR A 96 11.10 17.08 6.12
C THR A 96 10.75 18.28 5.24
N ILE A 97 10.26 18.01 4.03
CA ILE A 97 9.75 19.06 3.15
C ILE A 97 8.38 19.47 3.67
N GLU A 98 8.30 20.67 4.27
CA GLU A 98 7.00 21.23 4.64
C GLU A 98 6.14 21.42 3.38
N LYS A 99 4.91 20.91 3.43
CA LYS A 99 3.93 21.11 2.36
C LYS A 99 3.60 22.59 2.27
N LYS A 100 4.22 23.30 1.33
CA LYS A 100 3.85 24.69 1.02
C LYS A 100 2.41 24.70 0.50
N ARG A 101 1.49 25.19 1.34
CA ARG A 101 0.06 25.34 1.03
C ARG A 101 -0.15 26.35 -0.09
#